data_AF-A0A0W0WKV4-F1
#
_entry.id   AF-A0A0W0WKV4-F1
#
_cell.length_a   1.000
_cell.length_b   1.000
_cell.length_c   1.000
_cell.angle_alpha   90.00
_cell.angle_beta   90.00
_cell.angle_gamma   90.00
#
_symmetry.space_group_name_H-M   'P 1'
#
loop_
_entity.id
_entity.type
_entity.pdbx_description
1 polymer ?
#
loop_
_entity_poly.entity_id
_entity_poly.type
_entity_poly.pdbx_seq_one_letter_code
_entity_poly.pdbx_strand_id
1 'polypeptide(L)'
;MGDFVIRPYSEQLNGAVPKEGQLRNSGFVHALEDLKRKHGNLRTIEELPAHRKYQAQFLHRVTELFCEAETKQLMELLCESDRAAVNEVTEPEQQQELLKGIIFASLSTLVTAEISEGSNESIFDSNHVEGTSVTYKGSCGGYVGGGSELFRGLLASTGRTKLNEVSPGRMQTFMQTAKNFIEAYVYLPHEHLDKRSTLGFREKHAFSDIQNLDVSAYLKLSSKIILEASDKIVDENVTKQAEDLRIRKEEELLRAKEEHEAQLARVKKEKEAELAKKKLEQAKNPGSWSFGNLLPTFGVYSAAPKPAPETAPPVHPSNTQGNGEPAPTNTAGLG
;
A
#
# COMPACT_ATOMS: atom_id res chain seq x y z
N MET A 1 6.24 10.74 -2.96
CA MET A 1 7.31 10.02 -2.25
C MET A 1 8.16 9.32 -3.30
N GLY A 2 9.49 9.30 -3.15
CA GLY A 2 10.35 8.57 -4.07
C GLY A 2 10.18 7.06 -3.91
N ASP A 3 10.62 6.28 -4.91
CA ASP A 3 10.65 4.83 -4.80
C ASP A 3 11.66 4.38 -3.71
N PHE A 4 11.46 3.22 -3.13
CA PHE A 4 12.30 2.71 -2.06
C PHE A 4 13.72 2.43 -2.57
N VAL A 5 14.72 3.09 -1.98
CA VAL A 5 16.12 2.93 -2.33
C VAL A 5 16.71 1.77 -1.55
N ILE A 6 17.14 0.74 -2.27
CA ILE A 6 17.83 -0.42 -1.69
C ILE A 6 19.27 -0.05 -1.36
N ARG A 7 19.70 -0.44 -0.15
CA ARG A 7 21.11 -0.33 0.25
C ARG A 7 21.95 -1.44 -0.37
N PRO A 8 23.24 -1.20 -0.67
CA PRO A 8 24.16 -2.24 -1.07
C PRO A 8 24.17 -3.41 -0.08
N TYR A 9 24.30 -4.65 -0.57
CA TYR A 9 24.29 -5.84 0.28
C TYR A 9 25.32 -5.78 1.41
N SER A 10 26.54 -5.33 1.10
CA SER A 10 27.62 -5.14 2.07
C SER A 10 27.25 -4.16 3.19
N GLU A 11 26.53 -3.08 2.89
CA GLU A 11 26.02 -2.13 3.88
C GLU A 11 24.86 -2.71 4.69
N GLN A 12 23.98 -3.49 4.08
CA GLN A 12 22.93 -4.20 4.82
C GLN A 12 23.55 -5.20 5.80
N LEU A 13 24.58 -5.93 5.39
CA LEU A 13 25.23 -6.93 6.23
C LEU A 13 26.06 -6.30 7.36
N ASN A 14 26.97 -5.38 7.01
CA ASN A 14 28.01 -4.87 7.90
C ASN A 14 27.72 -3.47 8.45
N GLY A 15 26.71 -2.79 7.93
CA GLY A 15 26.46 -1.38 8.20
C GLY A 15 27.32 -0.47 7.34
N ALA A 16 26.93 0.81 7.29
CA ALA A 16 27.72 1.83 6.61
C ALA A 16 28.80 2.37 7.54
N VAL A 17 29.98 2.68 6.98
CA VAL A 17 30.99 3.48 7.69
C VAL A 17 30.39 4.87 7.90
N PRO A 18 30.20 5.34 9.15
CA PRO A 18 29.62 6.64 9.40
C PRO A 18 30.53 7.72 8.82
N LYS A 19 29.96 8.66 8.07
CA LYS A 19 30.64 9.92 7.74
C LYS A 19 30.81 10.72 9.04
N GLU A 20 31.82 11.59 9.09
CA GLU A 20 32.14 12.36 10.28
C GLU A 20 30.88 13.10 10.82
N GLY A 21 30.52 12.84 12.08
CA GLY A 21 29.32 13.40 12.71
C GLY A 21 28.00 12.64 12.50
N GLN A 22 27.97 11.53 11.75
CA GLN A 22 26.77 10.70 11.59
C GLN A 22 26.75 9.51 12.57
N LEU A 23 25.54 9.17 13.04
CA LEU A 23 25.31 7.93 13.79
C LEU A 23 25.57 6.72 12.87
N ARG A 24 26.21 5.68 13.42
CA ARG A 24 26.50 4.44 12.71
C ARG A 24 25.19 3.78 12.26
N ASN A 25 25.07 3.50 10.96
CA ASN A 25 23.99 2.65 10.46
C ASN A 25 24.35 1.20 10.79
N SER A 26 23.61 0.57 11.70
CA SER A 26 23.83 -0.84 12.03
C SER A 26 23.36 -1.74 10.89
N GLY A 27 24.26 -2.56 10.35
CA GLY A 27 23.90 -3.69 9.51
C GLY A 27 23.40 -4.86 10.34
N PHE A 28 22.95 -5.91 9.66
CA PHE A 28 22.46 -7.15 10.26
C PHE A 28 23.43 -7.77 11.27
N VAL A 29 24.74 -7.81 10.96
CA VAL A 29 25.75 -8.36 11.89
C VAL A 29 25.77 -7.56 13.19
N HIS A 30 25.69 -6.23 13.11
CA HIS A 30 25.63 -5.37 14.30
C HIS A 30 24.32 -5.54 15.07
N ALA A 31 23.19 -5.69 14.37
CA ALA A 31 21.90 -5.98 15.01
C ALA A 31 21.94 -7.30 15.80
N LEU A 32 22.59 -8.33 15.26
CA LEU A 32 22.78 -9.60 15.96
C LEU A 32 23.70 -9.44 17.18
N GLU A 33 24.80 -8.70 17.07
CA GLU A 33 25.68 -8.44 18.21
C GLU A 33 24.96 -7.68 19.33
N ASP A 34 24.15 -6.68 18.99
CA ASP A 34 23.36 -5.91 19.97
C ASP A 34 22.28 -6.78 20.62
N LEU A 35 21.63 -7.67 19.85
CA LEU A 35 20.70 -8.66 20.37
C LEU A 35 21.38 -9.61 21.36
N LYS A 36 22.54 -10.17 21.00
CA LYS A 36 23.33 -11.05 21.87
C LYS A 36 23.77 -10.34 23.15
N ARG A 37 24.18 -9.07 23.05
CA ARG A 37 24.54 -8.22 24.21
C ARG A 37 23.35 -8.07 25.17
N LYS A 38 22.17 -7.80 24.64
CA LYS A 38 20.94 -7.61 25.45
C LYS A 38 20.41 -8.88 26.10
N HIS A 39 20.68 -10.04 25.52
CA HIS A 39 20.33 -11.34 26.11
C HIS A 39 21.43 -11.91 27.02
N GLY A 40 22.29 -11.05 27.60
CA GLY A 40 23.28 -11.46 28.59
C GLY A 40 24.68 -11.70 28.04
N ASN A 41 25.07 -10.97 27.00
CA ASN A 41 26.39 -11.11 26.33
C ASN A 41 26.64 -12.52 25.79
N LEU A 42 25.66 -13.04 25.07
CA LEU A 42 25.75 -14.33 24.41
C LEU A 42 26.89 -14.36 23.39
N ARG A 43 27.56 -15.50 23.25
CA ARG A 43 28.69 -15.64 22.32
C ARG A 43 28.22 -16.03 20.93
N THR A 44 27.23 -16.91 20.85
CA THR A 44 26.77 -17.54 19.62
C THR A 44 25.28 -17.30 19.36
N ILE A 45 24.84 -17.46 18.11
CA ILE A 45 23.41 -17.41 17.73
C ILE A 45 22.64 -18.55 18.42
N GLU A 46 23.30 -19.68 18.69
CA GLU A 46 22.70 -20.87 19.32
C GLU A 46 22.14 -20.62 20.72
N GLU A 47 22.68 -19.63 21.42
CA GLU A 47 22.29 -19.24 22.77
C GLU A 47 21.09 -18.27 22.80
N LEU A 48 20.64 -17.77 21.65
CA LEU A 48 19.51 -16.85 21.59
C LEU A 48 18.20 -17.53 22.02
N PRO A 49 17.22 -16.76 22.53
CA PRO A 49 15.89 -17.28 22.79
C PRO A 49 15.29 -17.91 21.54
N ALA A 50 14.56 -19.03 21.70
CA ALA A 50 14.03 -19.81 20.58
C ALA A 50 13.32 -18.95 19.52
N HIS A 51 12.47 -18.01 19.95
CA HIS A 51 11.68 -17.13 19.08
C HIS A 51 12.50 -16.09 18.28
N ARG A 52 13.79 -15.90 18.58
CA ARG A 52 14.73 -15.06 17.80
C ARG A 52 15.85 -15.87 17.16
N LYS A 53 16.18 -17.02 17.74
CA LYS A 53 17.23 -17.92 17.27
C LYS A 53 16.98 -18.37 15.83
N TYR A 54 15.81 -18.93 15.52
CA TYR A 54 15.54 -19.42 14.17
C TYR A 54 15.51 -18.28 13.14
N GLN A 55 15.01 -17.09 13.52
CA GLN A 55 14.98 -15.91 12.65
C GLN A 55 16.40 -15.44 12.29
N ALA A 56 17.29 -15.41 13.28
CA ALA A 56 18.70 -15.09 13.09
C ALA A 56 19.43 -16.16 12.27
N GLN A 57 19.21 -17.44 12.58
CA GLN A 57 19.78 -18.58 11.85
C GLN A 57 19.31 -18.61 10.39
N PHE A 58 18.04 -18.29 10.14
CA PHE A 58 17.48 -18.20 8.79
C PHE A 58 18.22 -17.17 7.94
N LEU A 59 18.34 -15.93 8.43
CA LEU A 59 19.06 -14.88 7.70
C LEU A 59 20.56 -15.19 7.59
N HIS A 60 21.18 -15.80 8.60
CA HIS A 60 22.56 -16.27 8.50
C HIS A 60 22.72 -17.32 7.39
N ARG A 61 21.82 -18.31 7.33
CA ARG A 61 21.85 -19.35 6.28
C ARG A 61 21.66 -18.74 4.88
N VAL A 62 20.82 -17.73 4.74
CA VAL A 62 20.68 -16.97 3.47
C VAL A 62 22.03 -16.37 3.04
N THR A 63 22.79 -15.78 3.96
CA THR A 63 24.11 -15.22 3.63
C THR A 63 25.11 -16.29 3.17
N GLU A 64 25.05 -17.49 3.73
CA GLU A 64 25.87 -18.63 3.29
C GLU A 64 25.47 -19.08 1.88
N LEU A 65 24.16 -19.18 1.61
CA LEU A 65 23.65 -19.56 0.29
C LEU A 65 24.06 -18.58 -0.81
N PHE A 66 24.23 -17.28 -0.51
CA PHE A 66 24.77 -16.31 -1.48
C PHE A 66 26.23 -16.53 -1.86
N CYS A 67 27.00 -17.24 -1.03
CA CYS A 67 28.38 -17.64 -1.35
C CYS A 67 28.40 -18.89 -2.24
N GLU A 68 27.39 -19.75 -2.13
CA GLU A 68 27.26 -21.00 -2.88
C GLU A 68 26.56 -20.81 -4.24
N ALA A 69 25.68 -19.81 -4.37
CA ALA A 69 24.82 -19.61 -5.53
C ALA A 69 25.50 -18.87 -6.69
N GLU A 70 25.19 -19.30 -7.91
CA GLU A 70 25.57 -18.57 -9.13
C GLU A 70 24.70 -17.33 -9.31
N THR A 71 25.27 -16.23 -9.82
CA THR A 71 24.55 -14.98 -10.11
C THR A 71 23.31 -15.21 -10.98
N LYS A 72 23.41 -16.09 -11.98
CA LYS A 72 22.30 -16.41 -12.87
C LYS A 72 21.11 -17.02 -12.11
N GLN A 73 21.37 -17.95 -11.19
CA GLN A 73 20.33 -18.58 -10.38
C GLN A 73 19.63 -17.53 -9.51
N LEU A 74 20.40 -16.64 -8.87
CA LEU A 74 19.84 -15.57 -8.05
C LEU A 74 19.00 -14.57 -8.87
N MET A 75 19.42 -14.25 -10.11
CA MET A 75 18.68 -13.36 -11.02
C MET A 75 17.31 -13.92 -11.41
N GLU A 76 17.18 -15.25 -11.52
CA GLU A 76 15.91 -15.91 -11.84
C GLU A 76 14.88 -15.79 -10.72
N LEU A 77 15.31 -15.55 -9.47
CA LEU A 77 14.44 -15.39 -8.30
C LEU A 77 13.78 -14.01 -8.23
N LEU A 78 14.37 -13.01 -8.90
CA LEU A 78 13.86 -11.66 -8.91
C LEU A 78 12.60 -11.54 -9.78
N CYS A 79 11.70 -10.64 -9.35
CA CYS A 79 10.62 -10.15 -10.19
C CYS A 79 11.17 -9.37 -11.39
N GLU A 80 10.37 -9.24 -12.45
CA GLU A 80 10.81 -8.61 -13.71
C GLU A 80 11.37 -7.20 -13.53
N SER A 81 10.73 -6.37 -12.71
CA SER A 81 11.18 -4.99 -12.45
C SER A 81 12.55 -4.93 -11.80
N ASP A 82 12.82 -5.82 -10.83
CA ASP A 82 14.10 -5.89 -10.13
C ASP A 82 15.19 -6.48 -11.02
N ARG A 83 14.84 -7.50 -11.82
CA ARG A 83 15.75 -8.08 -12.80
C ARG A 83 16.17 -7.04 -13.85
N ALA A 84 15.25 -6.20 -14.30
CA ALA A 84 15.55 -5.11 -15.22
C ALA A 84 16.52 -4.10 -14.58
N ALA A 85 16.25 -3.66 -13.35
CA ALA A 85 17.12 -2.73 -12.63
C ALA A 85 18.55 -3.29 -12.42
N VAL A 86 18.68 -4.59 -12.12
CA VAL A 86 19.99 -5.23 -11.98
C VAL A 86 20.71 -5.37 -13.33
N ASN A 87 19.99 -5.61 -14.42
CA ASN A 87 20.58 -5.70 -15.77
C ASN A 87 21.06 -4.35 -16.30
N GLU A 88 20.52 -3.23 -15.80
CA GLU A 88 20.99 -1.88 -16.14
C GLU A 88 22.37 -1.57 -15.51
N VAL A 89 22.76 -2.29 -14.45
CA VAL A 89 24.07 -2.15 -13.82
C VAL A 89 25.13 -2.90 -14.64
N THR A 90 26.08 -2.16 -15.20
CA THR A 90 27.14 -2.71 -16.07
C THR A 90 28.31 -3.29 -15.29
N GLU A 91 28.60 -2.76 -14.10
CA GLU A 91 29.71 -3.19 -13.27
C GLU A 91 29.36 -4.49 -12.51
N PRO A 92 30.08 -5.61 -12.74
CA PRO A 92 29.72 -6.91 -12.17
C PRO A 92 29.64 -6.94 -10.65
N GLU A 93 30.54 -6.23 -9.97
CA GLU A 93 30.56 -6.15 -8.50
C GLU A 93 29.33 -5.40 -7.97
N GLN A 94 28.98 -4.27 -8.58
CA GLN A 94 27.80 -3.49 -8.21
C GLN A 94 26.50 -4.24 -8.54
N GLN A 95 26.50 -4.99 -9.65
CA GLN A 95 25.39 -5.84 -10.03
C GLN A 95 25.13 -6.94 -8.99
N GLN A 96 26.20 -7.61 -8.53
CA GLN A 96 26.09 -8.62 -7.47
C GLN A 96 25.64 -8.01 -6.13
N GLU A 97 26.17 -6.85 -5.76
CA GLU A 97 25.79 -6.14 -4.54
C GLU A 97 24.30 -5.75 -4.56
N LEU A 98 23.79 -5.26 -5.69
CA LEU A 98 22.38 -4.91 -5.83
C LEU A 98 21.49 -6.17 -5.82
N LEU A 99 21.87 -7.20 -6.56
CA LEU A 99 21.14 -8.48 -6.62
C LEU A 99 20.99 -9.11 -5.22
N LYS A 100 22.11 -9.29 -4.51
CA LYS A 100 22.12 -9.82 -3.15
C LYS A 100 21.39 -8.87 -2.20
N GLY A 101 21.50 -7.55 -2.42
CA GLY A 101 20.83 -6.53 -1.63
C GLY A 101 19.31 -6.59 -1.74
N ILE A 102 18.75 -6.81 -2.94
CA ILE A 102 17.31 -6.97 -3.17
C ILE A 102 16.80 -8.22 -2.43
N ILE A 103 17.47 -9.35 -2.61
CA ILE A 103 17.05 -10.63 -2.02
C ILE A 103 17.16 -10.56 -0.49
N PHE A 104 18.27 -10.04 0.03
CA PHE A 104 18.47 -9.91 1.47
C PHE A 104 17.48 -8.93 2.11
N ALA A 105 17.20 -7.79 1.47
CA ALA A 105 16.19 -6.85 1.93
C ALA A 105 14.80 -7.48 1.95
N SER A 106 14.46 -8.28 0.93
CA SER A 106 13.19 -9.01 0.83
C SER A 106 13.01 -10.00 1.98
N LEU A 107 14.02 -10.83 2.24
CA LEU A 107 14.00 -11.85 3.31
C LEU A 107 14.08 -11.22 4.70
N SER A 108 14.86 -10.15 4.86
CA SER A 108 14.88 -9.36 6.10
C SER A 108 13.51 -8.73 6.37
N THR A 109 12.84 -8.24 5.32
CA THR A 109 11.49 -7.68 5.44
C THR A 109 10.48 -8.75 5.85
N LEU A 110 10.58 -9.97 5.31
CA LEU A 110 9.74 -11.10 5.73
C LEU A 110 9.92 -11.42 7.23
N VAL A 111 11.17 -11.48 7.71
CA VAL A 111 11.44 -11.67 9.14
C VAL A 111 10.89 -10.52 9.98
N THR A 112 11.02 -9.26 9.53
CA THR A 112 10.41 -8.13 10.25
C THR A 112 8.88 -8.23 10.29
N ALA A 113 8.25 -8.72 9.22
CA ALA A 113 6.80 -8.91 9.16
C ALA A 113 6.31 -10.01 10.11
N GLU A 114 7.08 -11.09 10.26
CA GLU A 114 6.76 -12.12 11.25
C GLU A 114 6.86 -11.56 12.67
N ILE A 115 7.88 -10.74 12.95
CA ILE A 115 8.05 -10.13 14.26
C ILE A 115 6.92 -9.13 14.57
N SER A 116 6.47 -8.34 13.58
CA SER A 116 5.34 -7.42 13.75
C SER A 116 4.03 -8.18 13.92
N GLU A 117 3.80 -9.25 13.17
CA GLU A 117 2.61 -10.11 13.31
C GLU A 117 2.54 -10.74 14.71
N GLY A 118 3.67 -11.17 15.26
CA GLY A 118 3.75 -11.65 16.65
C GLY A 118 3.40 -10.58 17.70
N SER A 119 3.40 -9.31 17.32
CA SER A 119 2.96 -8.18 18.16
C SER A 119 1.59 -7.63 17.76
N ASN A 120 0.86 -8.33 16.87
CA ASN A 120 -0.41 -7.91 16.28
C ASN A 120 -0.35 -6.61 15.46
N GLU A 121 0.80 -6.30 14.86
CA GLU A 121 1.01 -5.14 13.99
C GLU A 121 1.23 -5.58 12.53
N SER A 122 0.62 -4.86 11.59
CA SER A 122 0.86 -5.04 10.16
C SER A 122 2.22 -4.46 9.79
N ILE A 123 2.97 -5.12 8.91
CA ILE A 123 4.25 -4.61 8.39
C ILE A 123 4.10 -3.26 7.66
N PHE A 124 2.89 -2.90 7.23
CA PHE A 124 2.55 -1.62 6.63
C PHE A 124 2.26 -0.51 7.65
N ASP A 125 2.33 -0.78 8.96
CA ASP A 125 2.14 0.25 9.97
C ASP A 125 3.28 1.28 9.91
N SER A 126 2.93 2.54 9.64
CA SER A 126 3.87 3.64 9.59
C SER A 126 4.58 3.85 10.94
N ASN A 127 3.94 3.48 12.05
CA ASN A 127 4.50 3.56 13.40
C ASN A 127 5.82 2.76 13.56
N HIS A 128 6.08 1.80 12.67
CA HIS A 128 7.36 1.10 12.62
C HIS A 128 8.52 2.03 12.28
N VAL A 129 8.39 2.83 11.20
CA VAL A 129 9.42 3.80 10.79
C VAL A 129 9.41 5.06 11.63
N GLU A 130 8.31 5.31 12.35
CA GLU A 130 8.25 6.37 13.37
C GLU A 130 8.87 5.99 14.71
N GLY A 131 9.18 4.71 14.90
CA GLY A 131 9.69 4.20 16.16
C GLY A 131 8.68 4.32 17.30
N THR A 132 7.38 4.34 17.00
CA THR A 132 6.27 4.46 17.96
C THR A 132 5.51 3.15 18.16
N SER A 133 5.64 2.20 17.23
CA SER A 133 4.98 0.89 17.29
C SER A 133 5.36 0.07 18.52
N VAL A 134 4.47 -0.83 18.94
CA VAL A 134 4.66 -1.78 20.04
C VAL A 134 5.82 -2.72 19.72
N THR A 135 5.94 -3.17 18.48
CA THR A 135 7.09 -3.98 18.05
C THR A 135 8.41 -3.22 18.23
N TYR A 136 8.40 -1.92 17.96
CA TYR A 136 9.59 -1.06 18.04
C TYR A 136 9.89 -0.57 19.47
N LYS A 137 8.90 -0.27 20.32
CA LYS A 137 9.14 0.28 21.68
C LYS A 137 8.94 -0.72 22.81
N GLY A 138 8.13 -1.76 22.59
CA GLY A 138 7.61 -2.65 23.62
C GLY A 138 6.32 -2.11 24.22
N SER A 139 5.47 -2.99 24.74
CA SER A 139 4.14 -2.65 25.29
C SER A 139 4.18 -1.85 26.59
N CYS A 140 5.32 -1.80 27.29
CA CYS A 140 5.50 -1.03 28.52
C CYS A 140 6.11 0.35 28.18
N GLY A 141 5.24 1.36 28.06
CA GLY A 141 5.57 2.72 27.66
C GLY A 141 6.87 3.29 28.26
N GLY A 142 7.72 3.81 27.38
CA GLY A 142 8.76 4.79 27.73
C GLY A 142 10.14 4.26 28.12
N TYR A 143 10.32 2.97 28.40
CA TYR A 143 11.66 2.43 28.65
C TYR A 143 12.35 2.03 27.35
N VAL A 144 13.49 2.66 27.07
CA VAL A 144 14.43 2.25 26.02
C VAL A 144 14.80 0.79 26.25
N GLY A 145 14.27 -0.13 25.43
CA GLY A 145 14.63 -1.54 25.45
C GLY A 145 13.50 -2.58 25.54
N GLY A 146 12.22 -2.18 25.54
CA GLY A 146 11.11 -3.15 25.57
C GLY A 146 10.80 -3.85 24.24
N GLY A 147 10.98 -3.17 23.11
CA GLY A 147 10.65 -3.72 21.78
C GLY A 147 11.72 -4.64 21.21
N SER A 148 11.46 -5.27 20.06
CA SER A 148 12.37 -6.22 19.42
C SER A 148 13.60 -5.55 18.82
N GLU A 149 14.80 -5.91 19.31
CA GLU A 149 16.07 -5.41 18.74
C GLU A 149 16.32 -5.90 17.33
N LEU A 150 16.03 -7.17 17.08
CA LEU A 150 16.19 -7.75 15.75
C LEU A 150 15.32 -6.98 14.74
N PHE A 151 14.10 -6.62 15.13
CA PHE A 151 13.21 -5.81 14.28
C PHE A 151 13.82 -4.43 13.97
N ARG A 152 14.25 -3.69 15.00
CA ARG A 152 14.88 -2.36 14.82
C ARG A 152 16.13 -2.45 13.95
N GLY A 153 16.97 -3.43 14.21
CA GLY A 153 18.21 -3.66 13.48
C GLY A 153 17.98 -4.05 12.02
N LEU A 154 16.96 -4.86 11.72
CA LEU A 154 16.61 -5.22 10.35
C LEU A 154 16.01 -4.04 9.58
N LEU A 155 15.16 -3.22 10.20
CA LEU A 155 14.68 -1.96 9.58
C LEU A 155 15.85 -1.02 9.25
N ALA A 156 16.79 -0.86 10.19
CA ALA A 156 17.98 -0.03 9.99
C ALA A 156 18.90 -0.61 8.90
N SER A 157 19.09 -1.93 8.88
CA SER A 157 19.89 -2.68 7.92
C SER A 157 19.38 -2.49 6.49
N THR A 158 18.08 -2.73 6.26
CA THR A 158 17.48 -2.56 4.92
C THR A 158 17.32 -1.10 4.50
N GLY A 159 17.48 -0.17 5.45
CA GLY A 159 17.35 1.26 5.20
C GLY A 159 15.92 1.77 5.18
N ARG A 160 14.98 1.03 5.77
CA ARG A 160 13.59 1.44 5.88
C ARG A 160 13.46 2.53 6.94
N THR A 161 13.08 3.73 6.51
CA THR A 161 12.92 4.93 7.35
C THR A 161 11.71 5.74 6.89
N LYS A 162 11.32 6.79 7.62
CA LYS A 162 10.22 7.69 7.19
C LYS A 162 10.44 8.31 5.80
N LEU A 163 11.70 8.52 5.41
CA LEU A 163 12.07 9.13 4.13
C LEU A 163 12.30 8.08 3.03
N ASN A 164 12.38 6.79 3.41
CA ASN A 164 12.64 5.67 2.52
C ASN A 164 11.72 4.51 2.93
N GLU A 165 10.42 4.74 2.78
CA GLU A 165 9.39 3.75 3.11
C GLU A 165 9.10 2.86 1.92
N VAL A 166 8.73 1.61 2.19
CA VAL A 166 8.40 0.62 1.16
C VAL A 166 6.94 0.82 0.77
N SER A 167 6.70 1.19 -0.49
CA SER A 167 5.34 1.30 -1.03
C SER A 167 4.65 -0.07 -1.08
N PRO A 168 3.30 -0.13 -1.13
CA PRO A 168 2.59 -1.39 -1.30
C PRO A 168 3.07 -2.19 -2.52
N GLY A 169 3.26 -1.54 -3.68
CA GLY A 169 3.81 -2.17 -4.88
C GLY A 169 5.20 -2.77 -4.66
N ARG A 170 6.09 -2.04 -3.98
CA ARG A 170 7.42 -2.56 -3.65
C ARG A 170 7.38 -3.73 -2.67
N MET A 171 6.48 -3.68 -1.70
CA MET A 171 6.29 -4.76 -0.72
C MET A 171 5.85 -6.05 -1.42
N GLN A 172 4.95 -5.96 -2.41
CA GLN A 172 4.55 -7.11 -3.22
C GLN A 172 5.75 -7.74 -3.92
N THR A 173 6.60 -6.93 -4.56
CA THR A 173 7.83 -7.40 -5.22
C THR A 173 8.80 -8.05 -4.24
N PHE A 174 8.98 -7.48 -3.04
CA PHE A 174 9.82 -8.04 -1.99
C PHE A 174 9.30 -9.39 -1.51
N MET A 175 8.02 -9.49 -1.19
CA MET A 175 7.45 -10.74 -0.70
C MET A 175 7.42 -11.83 -1.76
N GLN A 176 7.23 -11.48 -3.03
CA GLN A 176 7.34 -12.41 -4.14
C GLN A 176 8.79 -12.89 -4.32
N THR A 177 9.78 -11.99 -4.22
CA THR A 177 11.21 -12.35 -4.27
C THR A 177 11.62 -13.25 -3.11
N ALA A 178 11.17 -12.93 -1.88
CA ALA A 178 11.40 -13.76 -0.70
C ALA A 178 10.78 -15.16 -0.86
N LYS A 179 9.54 -15.22 -1.38
CA LYS A 179 8.85 -16.48 -1.67
C LYS A 179 9.59 -17.31 -2.70
N ASN A 180 9.94 -16.73 -3.85
CA ASN A 180 10.71 -17.39 -4.92
C ASN A 180 12.04 -17.95 -4.38
N PHE A 181 12.74 -17.16 -3.57
CA PHE A 181 13.99 -17.59 -2.96
C PHE A 181 13.79 -18.82 -2.07
N ILE A 182 12.84 -18.76 -1.13
CA ILE A 182 12.57 -19.89 -0.24
C ILE A 182 12.17 -21.13 -1.06
N GLU A 183 11.26 -20.97 -2.04
CA GLU A 183 10.78 -22.06 -2.89
C GLU A 183 11.91 -22.75 -3.65
N ALA A 184 12.85 -22.00 -4.21
CA ALA A 184 13.99 -22.54 -4.95
C ALA A 184 14.89 -23.46 -4.10
N TYR A 185 14.97 -23.20 -2.79
CA TYR A 185 15.79 -23.98 -1.86
C TYR A 185 15.03 -25.09 -1.12
N VAL A 186 13.70 -25.14 -1.19
CA VAL A 186 12.88 -26.16 -0.51
C VAL A 186 12.10 -27.08 -1.43
N TYR A 187 11.80 -26.65 -2.66
CA TYR A 187 11.18 -27.50 -3.67
C TYR A 187 12.21 -28.08 -4.63
N LEU A 188 11.89 -29.24 -5.20
CA LEU A 188 12.58 -29.83 -6.32
C LEU A 188 12.24 -29.04 -7.60
N PRO A 189 13.20 -28.85 -8.51
CA PRO A 189 12.92 -28.34 -9.84
C PRO A 189 11.83 -29.18 -10.51
N HIS A 190 10.96 -28.55 -11.29
CA HIS A 190 9.82 -29.23 -11.92
C HIS A 190 10.22 -30.42 -12.82
N GLU A 191 11.45 -30.40 -13.35
CA GLU A 191 12.03 -31.47 -14.16
C GLU A 191 12.30 -32.77 -13.38
N HIS A 192 12.27 -32.72 -12.05
CA HIS A 192 12.55 -33.85 -11.15
C HIS A 192 11.34 -34.27 -10.30
N LEU A 193 10.13 -33.84 -10.67
CA LEU A 193 8.90 -34.21 -9.98
C LEU A 193 8.47 -35.64 -10.34
N ASP A 194 8.76 -36.60 -9.46
CA ASP A 194 8.18 -37.94 -9.55
C ASP A 194 6.68 -37.91 -9.20
N LYS A 195 5.86 -38.64 -9.97
CA LYS A 195 4.39 -38.71 -9.86
C LYS A 195 3.84 -39.20 -8.50
N ARG A 196 4.70 -39.55 -7.55
CA ARG A 196 4.36 -40.03 -6.19
C ARG A 196 4.88 -39.13 -5.06
N SER A 197 5.62 -38.07 -5.38
CA SER A 197 6.23 -37.16 -4.40
C SER A 197 5.24 -36.09 -3.94
N THR A 198 5.36 -35.66 -2.69
CA THR A 198 4.68 -34.53 -2.05
C THR A 198 4.90 -33.21 -2.80
N LEU A 199 4.29 -33.04 -3.98
CA LEU A 199 4.40 -31.85 -4.84
C LEU A 199 5.83 -31.31 -5.04
N GLY A 200 6.86 -32.16 -4.85
CA GLY A 200 8.26 -31.77 -4.94
C GLY A 200 8.88 -31.12 -3.71
N PHE A 201 8.24 -31.09 -2.53
CA PHE A 201 8.91 -30.59 -1.31
C PHE A 201 10.06 -31.54 -0.92
N ARG A 202 11.27 -31.00 -0.71
CA ARG A 202 12.46 -31.81 -0.36
C ARG A 202 12.37 -32.25 1.10
N GLU A 203 12.65 -33.53 1.37
CA GLU A 203 12.73 -34.03 2.76
C GLU A 203 13.87 -33.35 3.55
N LYS A 204 15.02 -33.13 2.90
CA LYS A 204 16.14 -32.34 3.41
C LYS A 204 16.41 -31.17 2.47
N HIS A 205 16.02 -29.97 2.90
CA HIS A 205 16.23 -28.70 2.22
C HIS A 205 17.26 -27.83 2.95
N ALA A 206 17.62 -26.69 2.34
CA ALA A 206 18.68 -25.81 2.84
C ALA A 206 18.44 -25.24 4.25
N PHE A 207 17.20 -25.30 4.73
CA PHE A 207 16.76 -24.78 6.03
C PHE A 207 16.31 -25.88 7.01
N SER A 208 16.39 -27.17 6.65
CA SER A 208 15.85 -28.27 7.48
C SER A 208 16.55 -28.42 8.84
N ASP A 209 17.81 -27.99 8.93
CA ASP A 209 18.61 -28.09 10.15
C ASP A 209 18.31 -26.93 11.14
N ILE A 210 17.48 -25.96 10.76
CA ILE A 210 17.12 -24.81 11.61
C ILE A 210 15.94 -25.21 12.51
N GLN A 211 16.22 -25.44 13.78
CA GLN A 211 15.21 -25.82 14.76
C GLN A 211 14.14 -24.73 14.94
N ASN A 212 12.86 -25.13 15.00
CA ASN A 212 11.68 -24.27 15.17
C ASN A 212 11.36 -23.34 13.98
N LEU A 213 12.10 -23.42 12.88
CA LEU A 213 11.72 -22.71 11.65
C LEU A 213 10.60 -23.47 10.94
N ASP A 214 9.44 -22.83 10.78
CA ASP A 214 8.38 -23.32 9.89
C ASP A 214 8.45 -22.59 8.54
N VAL A 215 9.07 -23.25 7.55
CA VAL A 215 9.15 -22.71 6.19
C VAL A 215 7.76 -22.53 5.56
N SER A 216 6.79 -23.38 5.88
CA SER A 216 5.42 -23.23 5.40
C SER A 216 4.78 -21.95 5.94
N ALA A 217 5.04 -21.61 7.20
CA ALA A 217 4.59 -20.36 7.80
C ALA A 217 5.17 -19.14 7.07
N TYR A 218 6.46 -19.16 6.72
CA TYR A 218 7.09 -18.08 5.95
C TYR A 218 6.47 -17.92 4.55
N LEU A 219 6.24 -19.02 3.82
CA LEU A 219 5.60 -18.97 2.50
C LEU A 219 4.15 -18.47 2.55
N LYS A 220 3.40 -18.86 3.60
CA LYS A 220 2.04 -18.37 3.86
C LYS A 220 2.05 -16.88 4.22
N LEU A 221 2.98 -16.45 5.06
CA LEU A 221 3.14 -15.06 5.45
C LEU A 221 3.48 -14.17 4.24
N SER A 222 4.43 -14.58 3.39
CA SER A 222 4.71 -13.90 2.13
C SER A 222 3.45 -13.75 1.27
N SER A 223 2.69 -14.82 1.10
CA SER A 223 1.46 -14.79 0.29
C SER A 223 0.37 -13.90 0.90
N LYS A 224 0.25 -13.89 2.24
CA LYS A 224 -0.67 -12.98 2.96
C LYS A 224 -0.30 -11.52 2.75
N ILE A 225 0.98 -11.17 2.87
CA ILE A 225 1.45 -9.79 2.69
C ILE A 225 1.31 -9.34 1.23
N ILE A 226 1.51 -10.23 0.24
CA ILE A 226 1.25 -9.94 -1.18
C ILE A 226 -0.22 -9.56 -1.40
N LEU A 227 -1.15 -10.28 -0.76
CA LEU A 227 -2.57 -10.00 -0.86
C LEU A 227 -2.90 -8.64 -0.20
N GLU A 228 -2.42 -8.41 1.04
CA GLU A 228 -2.62 -7.15 1.74
C GLU A 228 -2.03 -5.95 0.98
N ALA A 229 -0.86 -6.12 0.34
CA ALA A 229 -0.28 -5.12 -0.54
C ALA A 229 -1.20 -4.81 -1.73
N SER A 230 -1.75 -5.85 -2.35
CA SER A 230 -2.63 -5.72 -3.52
C SER A 230 -3.91 -4.96 -3.16
N ASP A 231 -4.51 -5.29 -2.00
CA ASP A 231 -5.70 -4.60 -1.50
C ASP A 231 -5.41 -3.10 -1.27
N LYS A 232 -4.27 -2.77 -0.64
CA LYS A 232 -3.83 -1.37 -0.45
C LYS A 232 -3.63 -0.62 -1.77
N ILE A 233 -3.03 -1.26 -2.77
CA ILE A 233 -2.86 -0.64 -4.11
C ILE A 233 -4.22 -0.32 -4.74
N VAL A 234 -5.18 -1.24 -4.61
CA VAL A 234 -6.54 -1.03 -5.13
C VAL A 234 -7.20 0.15 -4.40
N ASP A 235 -7.12 0.19 -3.07
CA ASP A 235 -7.69 1.27 -2.25
C ASP A 235 -7.09 2.64 -2.60
N GLU A 236 -5.76 2.72 -2.77
CA GLU A 236 -5.06 3.93 -3.19
C GLU A 236 -5.52 4.40 -4.58
N ASN A 237 -5.65 3.47 -5.53
CA ASN A 237 -6.11 3.78 -6.90
C ASN A 237 -7.57 4.24 -6.94
N VAL A 238 -8.45 3.59 -6.18
CA VAL A 238 -9.87 3.98 -6.08
C VAL A 238 -10.00 5.37 -5.47
N THR A 239 -9.25 5.65 -4.40
CA THR A 239 -9.24 6.96 -3.74
C THR A 239 -8.75 8.04 -4.70
N LYS A 240 -7.63 7.80 -5.38
CA LYS A 240 -7.07 8.74 -6.37
C LYS A 240 -8.03 8.99 -7.53
N GLN A 241 -8.70 7.95 -8.04
CA GLN A 241 -9.71 8.11 -9.08
C GLN A 241 -10.87 8.98 -8.63
N ALA A 242 -11.33 8.83 -7.38
CA ALA A 242 -12.40 9.65 -6.82
C ALA A 242 -11.97 11.13 -6.70
N GLU A 243 -10.73 11.39 -6.27
CA GLU A 243 -10.16 12.75 -6.21
C GLU A 243 -10.02 13.38 -7.59
N ASP A 244 -9.46 12.65 -8.57
CA ASP A 244 -9.30 13.11 -9.96
C ASP A 244 -10.66 13.44 -10.59
N LEU A 245 -11.70 12.64 -10.32
CA LEU A 245 -13.06 12.92 -10.76
C LEU A 245 -13.66 14.15 -10.10
N ARG A 246 -13.35 14.41 -8.82
CA ARG A 246 -13.80 15.61 -8.11
C ARG A 246 -13.16 16.87 -8.70
N ILE A 247 -11.85 16.84 -8.91
CA ILE A 247 -11.09 17.94 -9.51
C ILE A 247 -11.62 18.27 -10.91
N ARG A 248 -11.82 17.26 -11.77
CA ARG A 248 -12.38 17.47 -13.12
C ARG A 248 -13.78 18.10 -13.09
N LYS A 249 -14.66 17.67 -12.17
CA LYS A 249 -16.00 18.26 -12.02
C LYS A 249 -15.94 19.72 -11.54
N GLU A 250 -15.02 20.05 -10.65
CA GLU A 250 -14.80 21.43 -10.19
C GLU A 250 -14.29 22.32 -11.33
N GLU A 251 -13.35 21.83 -12.14
CA GLU A 251 -12.84 22.54 -13.33
C GLU A 251 -13.91 22.74 -14.41
N GLU A 252 -14.76 21.74 -14.65
CA GLU A 252 -15.90 21.86 -15.58
C GLU A 252 -16.93 22.86 -15.08
N LEU A 253 -17.24 22.87 -13.78
CA LEU A 253 -18.14 23.86 -13.18
C LEU A 253 -17.56 25.29 -13.25
N LEU A 254 -16.25 25.45 -13.09
CA LEU A 254 -15.59 26.74 -13.23
C LEU A 254 -15.71 27.26 -14.67
N ARG A 255 -15.39 26.40 -15.65
CA ARG A 255 -15.53 26.73 -17.08
C ARG A 255 -16.97 27.07 -17.46
N ALA A 256 -17.95 26.30 -16.98
CA ALA A 256 -19.37 26.58 -17.24
C ALA A 256 -19.81 27.93 -16.65
N LYS A 257 -19.29 28.33 -15.47
CA LYS A 257 -19.57 29.63 -14.88
C LYS A 257 -18.95 30.78 -15.68
N GLU A 258 -17.70 30.63 -16.11
CA GLU A 258 -17.02 31.62 -16.96
C GLU A 258 -17.73 31.81 -18.30
N GLU A 259 -18.16 30.72 -18.94
CA GLU A 259 -18.93 30.78 -20.19
C GLU A 259 -20.30 31.44 -20.00
N HIS A 260 -21.01 31.13 -18.92
CA HIS A 260 -22.28 31.77 -18.59
C HIS A 260 -22.12 33.28 -18.31
N GLU A 261 -21.08 33.67 -17.58
CA GLU A 261 -20.77 35.08 -17.35
C GLU A 261 -20.40 35.82 -18.64
N ALA A 262 -19.63 35.18 -19.53
CA ALA A 262 -19.31 35.71 -20.84
C ALA A 262 -20.56 35.88 -21.72
N GLN A 263 -21.51 34.95 -21.67
CA GLN A 263 -22.81 35.07 -22.36
C GLN A 263 -23.64 36.23 -21.81
N LEU A 264 -23.73 36.38 -20.48
CA LEU A 264 -24.41 37.52 -19.86
C LEU A 264 -23.82 38.86 -20.28
N ALA A 265 -22.48 38.95 -20.38
CA ALA A 265 -21.79 40.16 -20.85
C ALA A 265 -22.10 40.47 -22.33
N ARG A 266 -22.20 39.45 -23.20
CA ARG A 266 -22.60 39.62 -24.61
C ARG A 266 -24.03 40.14 -24.72
N VAL A 267 -24.98 39.53 -24.00
CA VAL A 267 -26.38 39.95 -24.01
C VAL A 267 -26.55 41.38 -23.49
N LYS A 268 -25.80 41.78 -22.45
CA LYS A 268 -25.81 43.17 -21.96
C LYS A 268 -25.31 44.15 -23.03
N LYS A 269 -24.19 43.85 -23.70
CA LYS A 269 -23.65 44.69 -24.79
C LYS A 269 -24.62 44.79 -25.97
N GLU A 270 -25.28 43.70 -26.34
CA GLU A 270 -26.30 43.71 -27.40
C GLU A 270 -27.49 44.59 -27.03
N LYS A 271 -28.01 44.48 -25.80
CA LYS A 271 -29.09 45.34 -25.32
C LYS A 271 -28.71 46.82 -25.27
N GLU A 272 -27.48 47.13 -24.85
CA GLU A 272 -26.97 48.51 -24.84
C GLU A 272 -26.81 49.06 -26.27
N ALA A 273 -26.33 48.26 -27.21
CA ALA A 273 -26.23 48.63 -28.62
C ALA A 273 -27.60 48.84 -29.26
N GLU A 274 -28.60 48.02 -28.91
CA GLU A 274 -29.98 48.17 -29.38
C GLU A 274 -30.63 49.45 -28.80
N LEU A 275 -30.41 49.74 -27.52
CA LEU A 275 -30.83 51.00 -26.88
C LEU A 275 -30.17 52.22 -27.52
N ALA A 276 -28.87 52.14 -27.85
CA ALA A 276 -28.16 53.21 -28.54
C ALA A 276 -28.71 53.44 -29.96
N LYS A 277 -29.00 52.36 -30.70
CA LYS A 277 -29.65 52.45 -32.02
C LYS A 277 -31.04 53.08 -31.93
N LYS A 278 -31.89 52.67 -30.97
CA LYS A 278 -33.20 53.28 -30.75
C LYS A 278 -33.13 54.77 -30.42
N LYS A 279 -32.16 55.18 -29.58
CA LYS A 279 -31.92 56.61 -29.28
C LYS A 279 -31.45 57.39 -30.52
N LEU A 280 -30.65 56.77 -31.38
CA LEU A 280 -30.13 57.39 -32.60
C LEU A 280 -31.21 57.49 -33.69
N GLU A 281 -32.13 56.52 -33.78
CA GLU A 281 -33.34 56.60 -34.59
C GLU A 281 -34.31 57.68 -34.09
N GLN A 282 -34.49 57.81 -32.78
CA GLN A 282 -35.27 58.91 -32.18
C GLN A 282 -34.62 60.28 -32.44
N ALA A 283 -33.29 60.38 -32.45
CA ALA A 283 -32.58 61.62 -32.75
C ALA A 283 -32.57 62.01 -34.24
N LYS A 284 -32.70 61.04 -35.15
CA LYS A 284 -32.79 61.28 -36.60
C LYS A 284 -34.17 61.74 -37.09
N ASN A 285 -35.20 61.65 -36.26
CA ASN A 285 -36.54 62.18 -36.53
C ASN A 285 -36.93 63.30 -35.53
N PRO A 286 -36.42 64.53 -35.67
CA PRO A 286 -36.90 65.66 -34.89
C PRO A 286 -38.15 66.24 -35.55
N GLY A 287 -39.28 65.53 -35.45
CA GLY A 287 -40.53 66.05 -36.04
C GLY A 287 -41.68 65.06 -36.12
N SER A 288 -42.27 64.72 -34.97
CA SER A 288 -43.71 64.52 -34.85
C SER A 288 -44.09 64.42 -33.38
N TRP A 289 -44.55 65.53 -32.82
CA TRP A 289 -45.40 65.49 -31.63
C TRP A 289 -46.76 64.94 -32.08
N SER A 290 -47.00 63.66 -31.83
CA SER A 290 -48.35 63.12 -31.71
C SER A 290 -48.62 62.88 -30.23
N PHE A 291 -49.37 63.80 -29.63
CA PHE A 291 -50.11 63.56 -28.41
C PHE A 291 -51.19 62.52 -28.74
N GLY A 292 -51.02 61.28 -28.28
CA GLY A 292 -52.00 60.23 -28.51
C GLY A 292 -51.70 58.96 -27.71
N ASN A 293 -52.38 58.83 -26.57
CA ASN A 293 -52.60 57.63 -25.75
C ASN A 293 -51.50 57.21 -24.76
N LEU A 294 -51.58 57.88 -23.61
CA LEU A 294 -51.59 57.24 -22.29
C LEU A 294 -52.48 55.97 -22.29
N LEU A 295 -51.89 54.80 -22.04
CA LEU A 295 -52.22 53.92 -20.90
C LEU A 295 -51.40 52.61 -20.97
N PRO A 296 -51.01 52.04 -19.82
CA PRO A 296 -50.16 50.87 -19.72
C PRO A 296 -51.00 49.59 -19.76
N THR A 297 -50.67 48.64 -20.62
CA THR A 297 -51.13 47.26 -20.45
C THR A 297 -50.27 46.58 -19.39
N PHE A 298 -50.57 46.91 -18.14
CA PHE A 298 -50.35 46.01 -17.01
C PHE A 298 -51.29 44.81 -17.19
N GLY A 299 -50.77 43.71 -17.70
CA GLY A 299 -51.42 42.40 -17.68
C GLY A 299 -50.86 41.56 -16.55
N VAL A 300 -51.05 42.00 -15.30
CA VAL A 300 -50.93 41.13 -14.13
C VAL A 300 -52.29 40.47 -13.95
N TYR A 301 -52.40 39.17 -14.22
CA TYR A 301 -53.38 38.33 -13.52
C TYR A 301 -52.70 37.82 -12.24
N SER A 302 -53.09 38.42 -11.12
CA SER A 302 -52.83 37.90 -9.78
C SER A 302 -54.17 37.54 -9.14
N ALA A 303 -54.39 36.27 -8.81
CA ALA A 303 -54.74 35.82 -7.46
C ALA A 303 -55.16 34.33 -7.44
N ALA A 304 -54.50 33.58 -6.55
CA ALA A 304 -54.83 32.22 -6.09
C ALA A 304 -56.11 32.23 -5.21
N PRO A 305 -56.73 31.07 -4.85
CA PRO A 305 -56.15 30.20 -3.82
C PRO A 305 -56.37 28.69 -4.03
N LYS A 306 -55.56 27.91 -3.29
CA LYS A 306 -55.73 26.47 -3.03
C LYS A 306 -57.08 26.19 -2.32
N PRO A 307 -57.59 24.96 -2.40
CA PRO A 307 -57.59 24.14 -1.19
C PRO A 307 -57.06 22.72 -1.44
N ALA A 308 -56.33 22.20 -0.45
CA ALA A 308 -56.25 20.78 -0.13
C ALA A 308 -57.22 20.53 1.06
N PRO A 309 -57.55 19.31 1.51
CA PRO A 309 -57.02 17.96 1.21
C PRO A 309 -58.16 17.01 0.76
N GLU A 310 -57.91 15.76 0.35
CA GLU A 310 -58.06 14.57 1.19
C GLU A 310 -57.70 13.34 0.32
N THR A 311 -56.60 12.68 0.65
CA THR A 311 -56.56 11.32 1.23
C THR A 311 -57.09 10.21 0.31
N ALA A 312 -56.13 9.37 -0.10
CA ALA A 312 -56.28 8.04 -0.67
C ALA A 312 -57.22 7.15 0.17
N PRO A 313 -57.67 5.99 -0.34
CA PRO A 313 -56.81 4.81 -0.23
C PRO A 313 -57.07 3.81 -1.39
N PRO A 314 -56.75 2.52 -1.25
CA PRO A 314 -55.54 1.94 -1.82
C PRO A 314 -55.88 0.91 -2.90
N VAL A 315 -54.95 0.61 -3.79
CA VAL A 315 -54.92 -0.73 -4.39
C VAL A 315 -53.61 -1.38 -3.98
N HIS A 316 -53.61 -1.86 -2.74
CA HIS A 316 -52.93 -3.09 -2.34
C HIS A 316 -54.00 -4.19 -2.31
N PRO A 317 -53.67 -5.45 -2.04
CA PRO A 317 -52.64 -6.30 -2.64
C PRO A 317 -53.26 -7.67 -3.01
N SER A 318 -52.57 -8.50 -3.78
CA SER A 318 -52.85 -9.95 -3.80
C SER A 318 -51.73 -10.66 -4.56
N ASN A 319 -51.10 -11.71 -4.07
CA ASN A 319 -51.15 -12.50 -2.82
C ASN A 319 -49.78 -13.24 -2.83
N THR A 320 -48.91 -13.23 -1.82
CA THR A 320 -48.98 -13.85 -0.48
C THR A 320 -49.36 -15.34 -0.48
N GLN A 321 -48.35 -16.20 -0.26
CA GLN A 321 -48.28 -17.22 0.81
C GLN A 321 -46.89 -17.91 0.71
N GLY A 322 -46.08 -18.08 1.77
CA GLY A 322 -46.28 -17.79 3.18
C GLY A 322 -44.96 -17.87 3.97
N ASN A 323 -44.97 -17.23 5.13
CA ASN A 323 -43.99 -17.35 6.21
C ASN A 323 -43.86 -18.79 6.71
N GLY A 324 -42.68 -19.09 7.27
CA GLY A 324 -42.51 -20.17 8.24
C GLY A 324 -41.06 -20.45 8.58
N GLU A 325 -40.42 -19.61 9.39
CA GLU A 325 -39.52 -20.17 10.41
C GLU A 325 -40.41 -20.90 11.44
N PRO A 326 -40.03 -22.10 11.91
CA PRO A 326 -38.97 -22.13 12.92
C PRO A 326 -37.99 -23.31 12.76
N ALA A 327 -36.80 -23.14 13.34
CA ALA A 327 -36.02 -24.27 13.81
C ALA A 327 -36.80 -25.07 14.86
N PRO A 328 -36.58 -26.39 14.94
CA PRO A 328 -36.44 -27.02 16.24
C PRO A 328 -35.10 -27.75 16.38
N THR A 329 -34.61 -27.61 17.60
CA THR A 329 -33.50 -28.24 18.29
C THR A 329 -33.60 -29.77 18.38
N ASN A 330 -32.45 -30.37 18.73
CA ASN A 330 -32.19 -31.69 19.32
C ASN A 330 -32.05 -32.86 18.31
N THR A 331 -31.05 -33.73 18.40
CA THR A 331 -30.56 -34.40 19.62
C THR A 331 -29.13 -34.93 19.45
N ALA A 332 -28.42 -35.02 20.57
CA ALA A 332 -27.24 -35.85 20.77
C ALA A 332 -27.46 -37.34 20.45
N GLY A 333 -26.38 -38.01 20.09
CA GLY A 333 -26.20 -39.47 20.07
C GLY A 333 -24.78 -39.73 19.56
N LEU A 334 -23.76 -39.85 20.42
CA LEU A 334 -23.31 -41.12 21.00
C LEU A 334 -23.36 -42.27 19.99
N GLY A 335 -22.16 -42.58 19.48
CA GLY A 335 -21.79 -43.70 18.62
C GLY A 335 -20.30 -43.61 18.38
#